data_AF-A0A9X3XAC0-F1
#
_entry.id   AF-A0A9X3XAC0-F1
#
_cell.length_a   1.000
_cell.length_b   1.000
_cell.length_c   1.000
_cell.angle_alpha   90.00
_cell.angle_beta   90.00
_cell.angle_gamma   90.00
#
_symmetry.space_group_name_H-M   'P 1'
#
loop_
_entity.id
_entity.type
_entity.pdbx_description
1 polymer ?
#
loop_
_entity_poly.entity_id
_entity_poly.type
_entity_poly.pdbx_seq_one_letter_code
_entity_poly.pdbx_strand_id
1 'polypeptide(L)'
;MPLHPRTDLDADVARALSALGAETSEPALDAVAVPGAVAAALDRLPPSAPFLLRAAPPLGSASSRHGPEPEAPVWIRGTLGGADVRIAPLRLAEGERPTAGRVARLVVTAEERPCCDAPACTNRRTLAAAWVELERTDAEATPRRLLVAAVVDLDGDRARARVVRAATPLARAFAAPLEAAEGALPPPAEPEPQPEGPVLPAGKLARFALRPEGERLVLRDHDSRGPRTNARRDTVLGTILLAVSLALWLQAARAFRAGDRNLTIGFTAAAALVTLSGYAFVSVARFGARYRALSAPLFWAGRDRFVIAPWVSRTGAVDLLPEGRLGAAIAMEEVRGVSTPRRDDLVAVEIDSDHGPMDVFLTDDAALASFWAAALRRALGDMAHPGTRASARKRARERAAGEAPAAAALKEVTR
;
A
#
# COMPACT_ATOMS: atom_id res chain seq x y z
N MET A 1 6.59 -28.90 -13.16
CA MET A 1 7.33 -28.05 -14.12
C MET A 1 7.49 -26.68 -13.49
N PRO A 2 8.70 -26.11 -13.41
CA PRO A 2 8.84 -24.73 -12.95
C PRO A 2 8.12 -23.81 -13.94
N LEU A 3 7.15 -23.05 -13.45
CA LEU A 3 6.46 -22.04 -14.24
C LEU A 3 7.51 -21.02 -14.72
N HIS A 4 7.58 -20.77 -16.03
CA HIS A 4 8.39 -19.67 -16.54
C HIS A 4 7.96 -18.35 -15.88
N PRO A 5 8.91 -17.48 -15.49
CA PRO A 5 8.58 -16.19 -14.89
C PRO A 5 7.73 -15.37 -15.85
N ARG A 6 6.60 -14.82 -15.38
CA ARG A 6 5.67 -14.03 -16.20
C ARG A 6 6.15 -12.58 -16.34
N THR A 7 6.98 -12.11 -15.40
CA THR A 7 7.55 -10.76 -15.39
C THR A 7 9.01 -10.77 -14.92
N ASP A 8 9.72 -9.64 -15.09
CA ASP A 8 11.06 -9.43 -14.53
C ASP A 8 11.06 -9.62 -13.00
N LEU A 9 9.98 -9.21 -12.32
CA LEU A 9 9.83 -9.40 -10.88
C LEU A 9 9.85 -10.89 -10.53
N ASP A 10 9.09 -11.72 -11.23
CA ASP A 10 9.02 -13.17 -10.97
C ASP A 10 10.41 -13.82 -11.08
N ALA A 11 11.20 -13.43 -12.09
CA ALA A 11 12.55 -13.93 -12.28
C ALA A 11 13.48 -13.48 -11.14
N ASP A 12 13.43 -12.20 -10.75
CA ASP A 12 14.24 -11.65 -9.67
C ASP A 12 13.91 -12.29 -8.31
N VAL A 13 12.62 -12.52 -8.04
CA VAL A 13 12.10 -13.15 -6.83
C VAL A 13 12.49 -14.63 -6.80
N ALA A 14 12.32 -15.35 -7.90
CA ALA A 14 12.73 -16.76 -7.99
C ALA A 14 14.23 -16.92 -7.73
N ARG A 15 15.07 -16.01 -8.23
CA ARG A 15 16.50 -15.99 -7.92
C ARG A 15 16.77 -15.70 -6.44
N ALA A 16 16.09 -14.71 -5.85
CA ALA A 16 16.24 -14.37 -4.44
C ALA A 16 15.90 -15.56 -3.52
N LEU A 17 14.78 -16.24 -3.78
CA LEU A 17 14.32 -17.40 -3.02
C LEU A 17 15.24 -18.61 -3.23
N SER A 18 15.63 -18.90 -4.46
CA SER A 18 16.57 -19.99 -4.77
C SER A 18 17.91 -19.78 -4.08
N ALA A 19 18.43 -18.55 -4.05
CA ALA A 19 19.66 -18.22 -3.35
C ALA A 19 19.57 -18.46 -1.83
N LEU A 20 18.37 -18.33 -1.24
CA LEU A 20 18.08 -18.67 0.15
C LEU A 20 17.83 -20.18 0.39
N GLY A 21 17.75 -21.00 -0.66
CA GLY A 21 17.34 -22.39 -0.56
C GLY A 21 15.84 -22.57 -0.33
N ALA A 22 15.03 -21.69 -0.91
CA ALA A 22 13.56 -21.70 -0.86
C ALA A 22 12.98 -21.73 -2.29
N GLU A 23 11.75 -22.23 -2.41
CA GLU A 23 11.00 -22.24 -3.68
C GLU A 23 9.91 -21.16 -3.70
N THR A 24 9.48 -20.72 -4.89
CA THR A 24 8.36 -19.77 -5.05
C THR A 24 7.02 -20.34 -4.59
N SER A 25 6.90 -21.68 -4.59
CA SER A 25 5.77 -22.46 -4.10
C SER A 25 5.72 -22.55 -2.57
N GLU A 26 6.84 -22.30 -1.88
CA GLU A 26 6.95 -22.47 -0.45
C GLU A 26 6.09 -21.43 0.30
N PRO A 27 5.35 -21.81 1.35
CA PRO A 27 4.60 -20.86 2.15
C PRO A 27 5.50 -19.78 2.77
N ALA A 28 5.10 -18.52 2.64
CA ALA A 28 5.80 -17.39 3.22
C ALA A 28 4.94 -16.70 4.29
N LEU A 29 5.61 -16.27 5.35
CA LEU A 29 5.02 -15.62 6.51
C LEU A 29 5.08 -14.09 6.35
N ASP A 30 3.99 -13.39 6.67
CA ASP A 30 3.95 -11.93 6.77
C ASP A 30 3.05 -11.50 7.94
N ALA A 31 3.68 -11.21 9.08
CA ALA A 31 2.98 -10.81 10.28
C ALA A 31 2.56 -9.33 10.27
N VAL A 32 3.04 -8.53 9.31
CA VAL A 32 2.51 -7.19 9.07
C VAL A 32 1.15 -7.29 8.40
N ALA A 33 0.94 -8.23 7.48
CA ALA A 33 -0.33 -8.44 6.79
C ALA A 33 -1.33 -9.29 7.60
N VAL A 34 -0.89 -10.44 8.11
CA VAL A 34 -1.75 -11.48 8.73
C VAL A 34 -1.09 -12.09 9.99
N PRO A 35 -0.96 -11.34 11.09
CA PRO A 35 -0.23 -11.79 12.29
C PRO A 35 -0.76 -13.11 12.87
N GLY A 36 -2.09 -13.32 12.89
CA GLY A 36 -2.69 -14.56 13.40
C GLY A 36 -2.33 -15.79 12.57
N ALA A 37 -2.34 -15.67 11.24
CA ALA A 37 -1.96 -16.77 10.33
C ALA A 37 -0.48 -17.16 10.50
N VAL A 38 0.39 -16.18 10.74
CA VAL A 38 1.82 -16.43 10.98
C VAL A 38 2.03 -17.19 12.29
N ALA A 39 1.37 -16.79 13.36
CA ALA A 39 1.44 -17.50 14.65
C ALA A 39 1.03 -18.97 14.48
N ALA A 40 -0.14 -19.21 13.88
CA ALA A 40 -0.64 -20.56 13.64
C ALA A 40 0.28 -21.39 12.72
N ALA A 41 0.88 -20.77 11.70
CA ALA A 41 1.81 -21.45 10.81
C ALA A 41 3.10 -21.87 11.55
N LEU A 42 3.65 -21.01 12.40
CA LEU A 42 4.85 -21.31 13.19
C LEU A 42 4.59 -22.41 14.23
N ASP A 43 3.43 -22.40 14.88
CA ASP A 43 3.06 -23.41 15.89
C ASP A 43 2.91 -24.83 15.28
N ARG A 44 2.65 -24.93 13.98
CA ARG A 44 2.52 -26.21 13.25
C ARG A 44 3.85 -26.75 12.73
N LEU A 45 4.90 -25.93 12.70
CA LEU A 45 6.19 -26.37 12.18
C LEU A 45 6.88 -27.32 13.17
N PRO A 46 7.50 -28.41 12.68
CA PRO A 46 8.31 -29.26 13.54
C PRO A 46 9.55 -28.50 14.03
N PRO A 47 10.15 -28.90 15.17
CA PRO A 47 11.42 -28.36 15.64
C PRO A 47 12.47 -28.40 14.53
N SER A 48 13.25 -27.32 14.42
CA SER A 48 14.29 -27.16 13.38
C SER A 48 13.78 -27.17 11.94
N ALA A 49 12.47 -27.03 11.70
CA ALA A 49 11.96 -26.82 10.36
C ALA A 49 12.36 -25.43 9.84
N PRO A 50 12.72 -25.31 8.56
CA PRO A 50 13.00 -24.02 7.98
C PRO A 50 11.70 -23.25 7.76
N PHE A 51 11.74 -21.93 7.89
CA PHE A 51 10.62 -21.04 7.59
C PHE A 51 11.07 -19.84 6.78
N LEU A 52 10.15 -19.26 6.00
CA LEU A 52 10.41 -18.10 5.16
C LEU A 52 9.54 -16.94 5.64
N LEU A 53 10.17 -15.85 6.05
CA LEU A 53 9.52 -14.65 6.56
C LEU A 53 9.77 -13.48 5.63
N ARG A 54 8.73 -12.70 5.33
CA ARG A 54 8.87 -11.37 4.76
C ARG A 54 9.01 -10.34 5.87
N ALA A 55 10.03 -9.51 5.76
CA ALA A 55 10.25 -8.37 6.64
C ALA A 55 10.53 -7.12 5.80
N ALA A 56 10.46 -5.93 6.40
CA ALA A 56 10.71 -4.69 5.67
C ALA A 56 11.82 -3.86 6.34
N PRO A 57 12.77 -3.27 5.58
CA PRO A 57 13.73 -2.33 6.13
C PRO A 57 13.04 -1.10 6.75
N PRO A 58 13.76 -0.33 7.61
CA PRO A 58 13.30 0.97 8.06
C PRO A 58 13.02 1.87 6.87
N LEU A 59 12.16 2.87 7.06
CA LEU A 59 11.92 3.85 6.01
C LEU A 59 13.15 4.76 5.86
N GLY A 60 13.41 5.19 4.63
CA GLY A 60 14.42 6.22 4.36
C GLY A 60 14.00 7.59 4.92
N SER A 61 14.88 8.58 4.77
CA SER A 61 14.60 9.94 5.24
C SER A 61 13.43 10.57 4.48
N ALA A 62 12.57 11.27 5.23
CA ALA A 62 11.55 12.13 4.62
C ALA A 62 12.20 13.41 4.08
N SER A 63 11.61 13.98 3.02
CA SER A 63 12.02 15.28 2.49
C SER A 63 10.89 16.29 2.68
N SER A 64 11.20 17.58 2.57
CA SER A 64 10.18 18.65 2.67
C SER A 64 9.08 18.59 1.60
N ARG A 65 9.25 17.77 0.55
CA ARG A 65 8.30 17.65 -0.57
C ARG A 65 7.66 16.27 -0.70
N HIS A 66 8.23 15.24 -0.07
CA HIS A 66 7.80 13.85 -0.23
C HIS A 66 7.91 13.11 1.10
N GLY A 67 6.99 12.18 1.34
CA GLY A 67 7.06 11.23 2.45
C GLY A 67 8.34 10.39 2.42
N PRO A 68 8.63 9.65 3.50
CA PRO A 68 9.85 8.87 3.63
C PRO A 68 9.98 7.85 2.50
N GLU A 69 11.20 7.67 1.99
CA GLU A 69 11.45 6.77 0.87
C GLU A 69 11.26 5.31 1.30
N PRO A 70 10.33 4.58 0.68
CA PRO A 70 10.04 3.21 1.10
C PRO A 70 10.98 2.24 0.38
N GLU A 71 11.71 1.48 1.18
CA GLU A 71 12.51 0.36 0.67
C GLU A 71 11.65 -0.88 0.42
N ALA A 72 12.07 -1.70 -0.54
CA ALA A 72 11.43 -2.97 -0.82
C ALA A 72 11.58 -3.94 0.38
N PRO A 73 10.60 -4.82 0.63
CA PRO A 73 10.75 -5.90 1.58
C PRO A 73 11.98 -6.78 1.31
N VAL A 74 12.35 -7.56 2.31
CA VAL A 74 13.38 -8.58 2.24
C VAL A 74 12.81 -9.93 2.64
N TRP A 75 13.43 -10.99 2.14
CA TRP A 75 13.18 -12.36 2.55
C TRP A 75 14.16 -12.75 3.64
N ILE A 76 13.66 -13.32 4.72
CA ILE A 76 14.44 -13.93 5.81
C ILE A 76 14.15 -15.42 5.82
N ARG A 77 15.19 -16.22 5.60
CA ARG A 77 15.17 -17.68 5.80
C ARG A 77 15.76 -17.99 7.17
N GLY A 78 14.96 -18.58 8.03
CA GLY A 78 15.37 -19.03 9.37
C GLY A 78 15.03 -20.49 9.60
N THR A 79 15.42 -21.00 10.76
CA THR A 79 15.11 -22.35 11.23
C THR A 79 14.41 -22.24 12.57
N LEU A 80 13.32 -22.98 12.78
CA LEU A 80 12.54 -22.90 14.01
C LEU A 80 13.40 -23.28 15.23
N GLY A 81 13.56 -22.32 16.15
CA GLY A 81 14.42 -22.45 17.33
C GLY A 81 15.88 -22.07 17.09
N GLY A 82 16.22 -21.49 15.93
CA GLY A 82 17.56 -21.05 15.58
C GLY A 82 17.63 -19.53 15.37
N ALA A 83 18.70 -18.91 15.87
CA ALA A 83 18.95 -17.47 15.71
C ALA A 83 19.62 -17.11 14.38
N ASP A 84 20.31 -18.06 13.74
CA ASP A 84 20.98 -17.83 12.46
C ASP A 84 19.97 -17.71 11.32
N VAL A 85 20.19 -16.71 10.47
CA VAL A 85 19.30 -16.39 9.34
C VAL A 85 20.09 -16.07 8.08
N ARG A 86 19.43 -16.29 6.94
CA ARG A 86 19.88 -15.80 5.64
C ARG A 86 18.88 -14.80 5.10
N ILE A 87 19.37 -13.69 4.56
CA ILE A 87 18.54 -12.56 4.15
C ILE A 87 18.84 -12.20 2.70
N ALA A 88 17.81 -12.08 1.87
CA ALA A 88 17.91 -11.63 0.49
C ALA A 88 16.95 -10.45 0.23
N PRO A 89 17.31 -9.49 -0.64
CA PRO A 89 16.36 -8.49 -1.11
C PRO A 89 15.18 -9.16 -1.84
N LEU A 90 14.03 -8.47 -1.92
CA LEU A 90 12.89 -8.95 -2.71
C LEU A 90 13.27 -9.27 -4.16
N ARG A 91 14.10 -8.42 -4.76
CA ARG A 91 14.63 -8.55 -6.12
C ARG A 91 16.14 -8.73 -6.02
N LEU A 92 16.64 -9.92 -6.36
CA LEU A 92 18.08 -10.21 -6.36
C LEU A 92 18.63 -10.08 -7.77
N ALA A 93 19.60 -9.18 -7.97
CA ALA A 93 20.28 -9.05 -9.25
C ALA A 93 21.19 -10.27 -9.51
N GLU A 94 21.54 -10.51 -10.77
CA GLU A 94 22.43 -11.60 -11.14
C GLU A 94 23.82 -11.40 -10.49
N GLY A 95 24.35 -12.45 -9.87
CA GLY A 95 25.64 -12.42 -9.18
C GLY A 95 25.62 -11.93 -7.73
N GLU A 96 24.52 -11.33 -7.25
CA GLU A 96 24.37 -10.96 -5.84
C GLU A 96 24.12 -12.20 -4.96
N ARG A 97 24.50 -12.10 -3.68
CA ARG A 97 24.38 -13.20 -2.71
C ARG A 97 23.57 -12.78 -1.48
N PRO A 98 22.79 -13.69 -0.89
CA PRO A 98 22.16 -13.45 0.40
C PRO A 98 23.18 -13.18 1.48
N THR A 99 22.84 -12.27 2.40
CA THR A 99 23.65 -11.99 3.58
C THR A 99 23.29 -12.97 4.69
N ALA A 100 24.28 -13.61 5.31
CA ALA A 100 24.08 -14.31 6.58
C ALA A 100 24.01 -13.30 7.72
N GLY A 101 23.26 -13.63 8.77
CA GLY A 101 23.20 -12.86 9.99
C GLY A 101 22.65 -13.70 11.13
N ARG A 102 22.64 -13.12 12.33
CA ARG A 102 22.06 -13.74 13.51
C ARG A 102 21.10 -12.77 14.17
N VAL A 103 19.92 -13.25 14.56
CA VAL A 103 18.93 -12.44 15.26
C VAL A 103 19.37 -12.28 16.71
N ALA A 104 19.64 -11.04 17.12
CA ALA A 104 20.02 -10.73 18.49
C ALA A 104 18.80 -10.67 19.40
N ARG A 105 17.72 -10.02 18.93
CA ARG A 105 16.47 -9.80 19.68
C ARG A 105 15.37 -9.28 18.78
N LEU A 106 14.13 -9.32 19.28
CA LEU A 106 13.01 -8.58 18.72
C LEU A 106 12.68 -7.41 19.65
N VAL A 107 12.54 -6.22 19.09
CA VAL A 107 12.26 -4.98 19.84
C VAL A 107 10.90 -4.43 19.46
N VAL A 108 10.04 -4.22 20.47
CA VAL A 108 8.75 -3.54 20.31
C VAL A 108 8.91 -2.06 20.61
N THR A 109 8.59 -1.23 19.62
CA THR A 109 8.56 0.24 19.70
C THR A 109 7.12 0.72 19.62
N ALA A 110 6.83 1.88 20.21
CA ALA A 110 5.55 2.56 20.09
C ALA A 110 5.76 4.05 19.85
N GLU A 111 4.93 4.64 18.99
CA GLU A 111 4.96 6.06 18.66
C GLU A 111 3.52 6.62 18.63
N GLU A 112 3.28 7.75 19.28
CA GLU A 112 1.99 8.42 19.24
C GLU A 112 1.87 9.41 18.09
N ARG A 113 0.76 9.35 17.37
CA ARG A 113 0.47 10.16 16.19
C ARG A 113 -0.91 10.81 16.27
N PRO A 114 -1.15 11.92 15.56
CA PRO A 114 -2.48 12.50 15.44
C PRO A 114 -3.49 11.48 14.90
N CYS A 115 -4.72 11.51 15.42
CA CYS A 115 -5.80 10.65 14.95
C CYS A 115 -6.18 10.92 13.47
N CYS A 116 -6.27 12.21 13.13
CA CYS A 116 -6.75 12.75 11.87
C CYS A 116 -6.36 14.23 11.74
N ASP A 117 -6.64 14.81 10.57
CA ASP A 117 -6.31 16.21 10.27
C ASP A 117 -7.38 17.21 10.77
N ALA A 118 -8.41 16.75 11.50
CA ALA A 118 -9.45 17.63 12.01
C ALA A 118 -8.85 18.59 13.06
N PRO A 119 -8.98 19.92 12.91
CA PRO A 119 -8.37 20.89 13.83
C PRO A 119 -8.81 20.75 15.30
N ALA A 120 -9.99 20.16 15.53
CA ALA A 120 -10.54 19.92 16.86
C ALA A 120 -10.30 18.48 17.38
N CYS A 121 -9.70 17.58 16.62
CA CYS A 121 -9.37 16.25 17.14
C CYS A 121 -8.15 16.35 18.06
N THR A 122 -8.37 16.05 19.34
CA THR A 122 -7.29 15.86 20.32
C THR A 122 -6.93 14.40 20.51
N ASN A 123 -7.63 13.47 19.87
CA ASN A 123 -7.32 12.04 19.97
C ASN A 123 -5.94 11.78 19.35
N ARG A 124 -5.25 10.80 19.94
CA ARG A 124 -4.00 10.26 19.41
C ARG A 124 -4.17 8.79 19.12
N ARG A 125 -3.32 8.27 18.24
CA ARG A 125 -3.19 6.84 17.96
C ARG A 125 -1.77 6.41 18.19
N THR A 126 -1.60 5.19 18.64
CA THR A 126 -0.31 4.56 18.82
C THR A 126 -0.04 3.65 17.64
N LEU A 127 1.05 3.91 16.92
CA LEU A 127 1.68 2.91 16.09
C LEU A 127 2.60 2.07 16.97
N ALA A 128 2.26 0.81 17.19
CA ALA A 128 3.18 -0.17 17.75
C ALA A 128 3.83 -0.97 16.60
N ALA A 129 5.11 -1.28 16.72
CA ALA A 129 5.87 -2.02 15.72
C ALA A 129 6.88 -2.97 16.39
N ALA A 130 7.04 -4.17 15.83
CA ALA A 130 8.06 -5.12 16.22
C ALA A 130 9.15 -5.19 15.15
N TRP A 131 10.40 -5.06 15.59
CA TRP A 131 11.59 -5.07 14.76
C TRP A 131 12.49 -6.23 15.13
N VAL A 132 12.91 -7.02 14.14
CA VAL A 132 14.03 -7.95 14.29
C VAL A 132 15.33 -7.13 14.25
N GLU A 133 16.14 -7.23 15.29
CA GLU A 133 17.50 -6.69 15.33
C GLU A 133 18.51 -7.80 15.07
N LEU A 134 19.36 -7.59 14.07
CA LEU A 134 20.47 -8.51 13.78
C LEU A 134 21.71 -8.13 14.61
N GLU A 135 22.49 -9.14 14.99
CA GLU A 135 23.81 -8.96 15.57
C GLU A 135 24.68 -8.07 14.68
N ARG A 136 25.46 -7.21 15.33
CA ARG A 136 26.34 -6.26 14.64
C ARG A 136 27.62 -7.00 14.26
N THR A 137 28.06 -6.85 13.02
CA THR A 137 29.42 -7.26 12.62
C THR A 137 30.48 -6.31 13.19
N ASP A 138 30.12 -5.04 13.43
CA ASP A 138 31.00 -4.02 14.01
C ASP A 138 30.33 -3.32 15.20
N ALA A 139 31.07 -3.13 16.31
CA ALA A 139 30.54 -2.57 17.56
C ALA A 139 30.00 -1.12 17.42
N GLU A 140 30.45 -0.36 16.43
CA GLU A 140 30.04 1.03 16.17
C GLU A 140 28.89 1.17 15.16
N ALA A 141 28.57 0.15 14.34
CA ALA A 141 27.60 0.26 13.25
C ALA A 141 26.15 0.01 13.72
N THR A 142 25.19 0.94 13.56
CA THR A 142 23.81 0.76 14.06
C THR A 142 23.20 -0.61 13.68
N PRO A 143 22.52 -1.33 14.60
CA PRO A 143 21.94 -2.63 14.31
C PRO A 143 21.01 -2.56 13.10
N ARG A 144 21.13 -3.53 12.19
CA ARG A 144 20.19 -3.66 11.08
C ARG A 144 18.84 -4.13 11.64
N ARG A 145 17.84 -3.25 11.58
CA ARG A 145 16.47 -3.50 12.01
C ARG A 145 15.58 -3.89 10.83
N LEU A 146 14.70 -4.86 11.01
CA LEU A 146 13.72 -5.28 10.00
C LEU A 146 12.33 -5.37 10.63
N LEU A 147 11.36 -4.63 10.09
CA LEU A 147 9.97 -4.62 10.53
C LEU A 147 9.33 -5.97 10.23
N VAL A 148 8.77 -6.60 11.25
CA VAL A 148 8.09 -7.90 11.12
C VAL A 148 6.62 -7.87 11.53
N ALA A 149 6.21 -6.92 12.37
CA ALA A 149 4.81 -6.70 12.69
C ALA A 149 4.55 -5.22 12.99
N ALA A 150 3.35 -4.75 12.67
CA ALA A 150 2.90 -3.39 13.00
C ALA A 150 1.39 -3.34 13.20
N VAL A 151 0.94 -2.52 14.15
CA VAL A 151 -0.48 -2.27 14.44
C VAL A 151 -0.64 -0.79 14.78
N VAL A 152 -1.74 -0.20 14.28
CA VAL A 152 -2.19 1.13 14.69
C VAL A 152 -3.45 0.95 15.52
N ASP A 153 -3.51 1.63 16.66
CA ASP A 153 -4.70 1.62 17.51
C ASP A 153 -4.86 2.97 18.22
N LEU A 154 -6.07 3.31 18.65
CA LEU A 154 -6.34 4.49 19.49
C LEU A 154 -5.91 4.26 20.95
N ASP A 155 -5.92 3.00 21.37
CA ASP A 155 -5.48 2.59 22.69
C ASP A 155 -4.05 2.06 22.59
N GLY A 156 -3.12 2.77 23.25
CA GLY A 156 -1.70 2.45 23.19
C GLY A 156 -1.34 1.09 23.79
N ASP A 157 -2.04 0.67 24.85
CA ASP A 157 -1.80 -0.62 25.49
C ASP A 157 -2.33 -1.75 24.61
N ARG A 158 -3.50 -1.56 24.00
CA ARG A 158 -4.05 -2.51 23.01
C ARG A 158 -3.14 -2.62 21.78
N ALA A 159 -2.60 -1.51 21.26
CA ALA A 159 -1.64 -1.53 20.15
C ALA A 159 -0.41 -2.37 20.51
N ARG A 160 0.20 -2.11 21.67
CA ARG A 160 1.38 -2.83 22.15
C ARG A 160 1.08 -4.31 22.35
N ALA A 161 0.00 -4.65 23.04
CA ALA A 161 -0.39 -6.04 23.31
C ALA A 161 -0.64 -6.84 22.01
N ARG A 162 -1.28 -6.24 21.00
CA ARG A 162 -1.50 -6.87 19.69
C ARG A 162 -0.18 -7.12 18.94
N VAL A 163 0.78 -6.20 19.01
CA VAL A 163 2.11 -6.39 18.42
C VAL A 163 2.93 -7.43 19.18
N VAL A 164 2.90 -7.43 20.51
CA VAL A 164 3.55 -8.46 21.35
C VAL A 164 3.01 -9.85 21.03
N ARG A 165 1.69 -9.98 20.84
CA ARG A 165 1.05 -11.23 20.42
C ARG A 165 1.58 -11.71 19.07
N ALA A 166 1.75 -10.82 18.10
CA ALA A 166 2.31 -11.16 16.79
C ALA A 166 3.82 -11.48 16.83
N ALA A 167 4.58 -10.78 17.69
CA ALA A 167 6.03 -10.91 17.77
C ALA A 167 6.50 -12.10 18.62
N THR A 168 5.69 -12.58 19.58
CA THR A 168 6.08 -13.66 20.50
C THR A 168 6.37 -14.98 19.76
N PRO A 169 5.50 -15.47 18.84
CA PRO A 169 5.81 -16.66 18.04
C PRO A 169 7.07 -16.49 17.19
N LEU A 170 7.30 -15.29 16.64
CA LEU A 170 8.51 -14.97 15.88
C LEU A 170 9.78 -14.99 16.75
N ALA A 171 9.72 -14.41 17.96
CA ALA A 171 10.83 -14.41 18.90
C ALA A 171 11.22 -15.85 19.29
N ARG A 172 10.22 -16.71 19.54
CA ARG A 172 10.43 -18.15 19.76
C ARG A 172 11.03 -18.83 18.53
N ALA A 173 10.51 -18.53 17.34
CA ALA A 173 11.01 -19.10 16.10
C ALA A 173 12.49 -18.75 15.83
N PHE A 174 12.92 -17.55 16.19
CA PHE A 174 14.30 -17.11 16.11
C PHE A 174 15.16 -17.46 17.34
N ALA A 175 14.60 -18.13 18.36
CA ALA A 175 15.26 -18.34 19.65
C ALA A 175 15.90 -17.05 20.24
N ALA A 176 15.21 -15.92 20.07
CA ALA A 176 15.69 -14.60 20.45
C ALA A 176 14.77 -13.97 21.51
N PRO A 177 15.30 -13.15 22.42
CA PRO A 177 14.49 -12.44 23.39
C PRO A 177 13.58 -11.42 22.71
N LEU A 178 12.38 -11.24 23.29
CA LEU A 178 11.45 -10.17 22.95
C LEU A 178 11.58 -9.08 24.03
N GLU A 179 11.88 -7.86 23.60
CA GLU A 179 12.13 -6.71 24.48
C GLU A 179 11.23 -5.54 24.09
N ALA A 180 10.85 -4.71 25.06
CA ALA A 180 10.31 -3.38 24.79
C ALA A 180 11.48 -2.40 24.63
N ALA A 181 11.40 -1.49 23.66
CA ALA A 181 12.36 -0.39 23.56
C ALA A 181 12.33 0.52 24.81
N GLU A 182 11.13 0.69 25.38
CA GLU A 182 10.87 1.52 26.56
C GLU A 182 9.82 0.85 27.46
N GLY A 183 10.11 0.76 28.76
CA GLY A 183 9.20 0.19 29.76
C GLY A 183 9.13 -1.35 29.75
N ALA A 184 8.10 -1.90 30.38
CA ALA A 184 7.83 -3.33 30.38
C ALA A 184 6.95 -3.72 29.19
N LEU A 185 7.14 -4.93 28.66
CA LEU A 185 6.21 -5.51 27.69
C LEU A 185 4.87 -5.77 28.39
N PRO A 186 3.74 -5.32 27.84
CA PRO A 186 2.45 -5.75 28.34
C PRO A 186 2.28 -7.26 28.12
N PRO A 187 1.50 -7.95 28.97
CA PRO A 187 1.12 -9.32 28.69
C PRO A 187 0.41 -9.39 27.32
N PRO A 188 0.63 -10.46 26.54
CA PRO A 188 -0.09 -10.64 25.29
C PRO A 188 -1.59 -10.68 25.56
N ALA A 189 -2.36 -9.87 24.82
CA ALA A 189 -3.81 -9.89 24.92
C ALA A 189 -4.37 -11.26 24.54
N GLU A 190 -5.49 -11.65 25.15
CA GLU A 190 -6.20 -12.86 24.77
C GLU A 190 -6.47 -12.88 23.25
N PRO A 191 -6.40 -14.05 22.61
CA PRO A 191 -6.63 -14.17 21.19
C PRO A 191 -8.07 -13.76 20.88
N GLU A 192 -8.24 -12.60 20.24
CA GLU A 192 -9.46 -12.37 19.49
C GLU A 192 -9.59 -13.49 18.46
N PRO A 193 -10.75 -14.15 18.34
CA PRO A 193 -10.98 -15.18 17.35
C PRO A 193 -10.89 -14.53 15.96
N GLN A 194 -9.70 -14.59 15.37
CA GLN A 194 -9.49 -14.26 13.97
C GLN A 194 -9.58 -15.56 13.19
N PRO A 195 -10.37 -15.61 12.10
CA PRO A 195 -10.35 -16.77 11.23
C PRO A 195 -8.90 -17.00 10.78
N GLU A 196 -8.42 -18.24 10.88
CA GLU A 196 -7.09 -18.62 10.40
C GLU A 196 -7.02 -18.29 8.90
N GLY A 197 -6.36 -17.18 8.57
CA GLY A 197 -6.12 -16.80 7.19
C GLY A 197 -5.09 -17.75 6.56
N PRO A 198 -5.20 -18.06 5.26
CA PRO A 198 -4.19 -18.87 4.59
C PRO A 198 -2.88 -18.10 4.50
N VAL A 199 -1.76 -18.81 4.63
CA VAL A 199 -0.45 -18.33 4.18
C VAL A 199 -0.35 -18.47 2.66
N LEU A 200 0.31 -17.51 2.00
CA LEU A 200 0.51 -17.54 0.56
C LEU A 200 1.87 -18.15 0.21
N PRO A 201 2.00 -18.81 -0.96
CA PRO A 201 3.29 -19.08 -1.57
C PRO A 201 4.12 -17.80 -1.74
N ALA A 202 5.42 -17.91 -1.51
CA ALA A 202 6.37 -16.79 -1.56
C ALA A 202 6.30 -15.99 -2.86
N GLY A 203 6.19 -16.67 -4.01
CA GLY A 203 6.08 -16.04 -5.31
C GLY A 203 4.83 -15.16 -5.45
N LYS A 204 3.69 -15.61 -4.91
CA LYS A 204 2.43 -14.85 -4.92
C LYS A 204 2.47 -13.67 -3.96
N LEU A 205 3.06 -13.88 -2.77
CA LEU A 205 3.19 -12.86 -1.75
C LEU A 205 4.10 -11.71 -2.20
N ALA A 206 5.15 -12.01 -2.97
CA ALA A 206 6.20 -11.08 -3.38
C ALA A 206 5.72 -9.76 -4.01
N ARG A 207 4.64 -9.81 -4.79
CA ARG A 207 4.17 -8.67 -5.58
C ARG A 207 3.66 -7.52 -4.72
N PHE A 208 2.88 -7.82 -3.68
CA PHE A 208 2.19 -6.79 -2.91
C PHE A 208 2.71 -6.71 -1.48
N ALA A 209 2.80 -5.50 -0.91
CA ALA A 209 3.20 -5.31 0.48
C ALA A 209 2.37 -4.21 1.14
N LEU A 210 1.86 -4.49 2.34
CA LEU A 210 1.11 -3.54 3.17
C LEU A 210 1.93 -3.21 4.40
N ARG A 211 2.26 -1.93 4.63
CA ARG A 211 2.93 -1.51 5.86
C ARG A 211 2.68 -0.04 6.19
N PRO A 212 2.96 0.40 7.43
CA PRO A 212 3.06 1.82 7.77
C PRO A 212 4.25 2.50 7.07
N GLU A 213 4.01 3.64 6.43
CA GLU A 213 4.97 4.52 5.77
C GLU A 213 4.76 5.97 6.23
N GLY A 214 5.57 6.40 7.20
CA GLY A 214 5.27 7.62 7.95
C GLY A 214 3.90 7.50 8.61
N GLU A 215 3.07 8.53 8.51
CA GLU A 215 1.72 8.58 9.10
C GLU A 215 0.64 7.80 8.33
N ARG A 216 1.00 7.10 7.24
CA ARG A 216 0.05 6.41 6.38
C ARG A 216 0.29 4.91 6.40
N LEU A 217 -0.77 4.14 6.29
CA LEU A 217 -0.71 2.75 5.88
C LEU A 217 -0.75 2.70 4.35
N VAL A 218 0.19 1.98 3.72
CA VAL A 218 0.32 1.96 2.25
C VAL A 218 0.37 0.51 1.76
N LEU A 219 -0.48 0.18 0.78
CA LEU A 219 -0.39 -1.03 -0.03
C LEU A 219 0.40 -0.72 -1.30
N ARG A 220 1.45 -1.49 -1.58
CA ARG A 220 2.31 -1.33 -2.75
C ARG A 220 2.24 -2.51 -3.69
N ASP A 221 2.48 -2.25 -4.98
CA ASP A 221 2.76 -3.21 -6.03
C ASP A 221 4.22 -3.06 -6.49
N HIS A 222 5.02 -4.09 -6.25
CA HIS A 222 6.45 -4.14 -6.57
C HIS A 222 6.74 -4.51 -8.03
N ASP A 223 5.73 -4.96 -8.78
CA ASP A 223 5.84 -5.19 -10.23
C ASP A 223 5.62 -3.88 -11.00
N SER A 224 4.80 -2.98 -10.45
CA SER A 224 4.50 -1.68 -11.04
C SER A 224 5.53 -0.62 -10.67
N ARG A 225 6.03 0.10 -11.68
CA ARG A 225 6.86 1.31 -11.50
C ARG A 225 6.02 2.58 -11.22
N GLY A 226 4.70 2.43 -11.12
CA GLY A 226 3.78 3.49 -10.74
C GLY A 226 3.84 4.71 -11.66
N PRO A 227 3.92 5.94 -11.12
CA PRO A 227 4.00 7.17 -11.92
C PRO A 227 5.19 7.23 -12.89
N ARG A 228 6.24 6.41 -12.70
CA ARG A 228 7.41 6.39 -13.57
C ARG A 228 7.16 5.72 -14.91
N THR A 229 6.18 4.80 -14.99
CA THR A 229 5.94 3.96 -16.16
C THR A 229 5.77 4.80 -17.44
N ASN A 230 5.02 5.90 -17.36
CA ASN A 230 4.74 6.76 -18.51
C ASN A 230 5.63 8.00 -18.59
N ALA A 231 6.51 8.25 -17.62
CA ALA A 231 7.27 9.51 -17.54
C ALA A 231 8.11 9.78 -18.81
N ARG A 232 8.77 8.75 -19.37
CA ARG A 232 9.52 8.89 -20.63
C ARG A 232 8.59 9.20 -21.81
N ARG A 233 7.49 8.46 -21.93
CA ARG A 233 6.49 8.65 -23.01
C ARG A 233 5.90 10.06 -22.94
N ASP A 234 5.49 10.49 -21.76
CA ASP A 234 4.87 11.80 -21.54
C ASP A 234 5.87 12.94 -21.76
N THR A 235 7.15 12.74 -21.43
CA THR A 235 8.23 13.69 -21.78
C THR A 235 8.35 13.84 -23.29
N VAL A 236 8.39 12.72 -24.04
CA VAL A 236 8.53 12.73 -25.50
C VAL A 236 7.32 13.37 -26.16
N LEU A 237 6.10 12.97 -25.77
CA LEU A 237 4.85 13.55 -26.29
C LEU A 237 4.77 15.04 -25.97
N GLY A 238 5.06 15.44 -24.73
CA GLY A 238 5.06 16.84 -24.34
C GLY A 238 6.08 17.68 -25.12
N THR A 239 7.28 17.14 -25.35
CA THR A 239 8.32 17.81 -26.17
C THR A 239 7.88 17.97 -27.62
N ILE A 240 7.28 16.94 -28.23
CA ILE A 240 6.74 17.01 -29.59
C ILE A 240 5.64 18.07 -29.68
N LEU A 241 4.70 18.08 -28.72
CA LEU A 241 3.63 19.08 -28.68
C LEU A 241 4.19 20.50 -28.54
N LEU A 242 5.19 20.72 -27.69
CA LEU A 242 5.84 22.03 -27.56
C LEU A 242 6.53 22.47 -28.85
N ALA A 243 7.17 21.55 -29.58
CA ALA A 243 7.78 21.83 -30.89
C ALA A 243 6.72 22.19 -31.95
N VAL A 244 5.61 21.45 -32.00
CA VAL A 244 4.46 21.77 -32.88
C VAL A 244 3.87 23.12 -32.52
N SER A 245 3.72 23.42 -31.22
CA SER A 245 3.22 24.69 -30.76
C SER A 245 4.11 25.86 -31.18
N LEU A 246 5.44 25.69 -31.15
CA LEU A 246 6.36 26.71 -31.63
C LEU A 246 6.13 27.00 -33.12
N ALA A 247 5.96 25.96 -33.95
CA ALA A 247 5.64 26.14 -35.36
C ALA A 247 4.30 26.88 -35.56
N LEU A 248 3.28 26.57 -34.77
CA LEU A 248 1.98 27.27 -34.82
C LEU A 248 2.10 28.74 -34.40
N TRP A 249 2.88 29.06 -33.36
CA TRP A 249 3.15 30.44 -32.98
C TRP A 249 3.88 31.22 -34.09
N LEU A 250 4.81 30.57 -34.81
CA LEU A 250 5.46 31.18 -35.98
C LEU A 250 4.46 31.44 -37.11
N GLN A 251 3.53 30.53 -37.39
CA GLN A 251 2.48 30.75 -38.39
C GLN A 251 1.48 31.83 -37.97
N ALA A 252 1.11 31.89 -36.69
CA ALA A 252 0.27 32.98 -36.16
C ALA A 252 0.93 34.35 -36.36
N ALA A 253 2.24 34.46 -36.07
CA ALA A 253 2.99 35.69 -36.29
C ALA A 253 3.08 36.08 -37.77
N ARG A 254 3.24 35.11 -38.68
CA ARG A 254 3.21 35.33 -40.13
C ARG A 254 1.84 35.81 -40.61
N ALA A 255 0.77 35.14 -40.19
CA ALA A 255 -0.60 35.52 -40.53
C ALA A 255 -0.94 36.94 -40.02
N PHE A 256 -0.52 37.27 -38.81
CA PHE A 256 -0.70 38.61 -38.24
C PHE A 256 0.00 39.69 -39.07
N ARG A 257 1.25 39.45 -39.47
CA ARG A 257 2.00 40.37 -40.34
C ARG A 257 1.39 40.50 -41.73
N ALA A 258 0.75 39.45 -42.24
CA ALA A 258 0.04 39.45 -43.52
C ALA A 258 -1.36 40.10 -43.44
N GLY A 259 -1.84 40.46 -42.24
CA GLY A 259 -3.16 41.07 -42.04
C GLY A 259 -4.33 40.10 -42.08
N ASP A 260 -4.10 38.77 -42.11
CA ASP A 260 -5.17 37.77 -42.15
C ASP A 260 -5.68 37.45 -40.74
N ARG A 261 -6.75 38.14 -40.35
CA ARG A 261 -7.37 38.00 -39.02
C ARG A 261 -7.88 36.59 -38.72
N ASN A 262 -8.41 35.88 -39.72
CA ASN A 262 -9.00 34.55 -39.51
C ASN A 262 -7.89 33.53 -39.24
N LEU A 263 -6.82 33.56 -40.03
CA LEU A 263 -5.67 32.68 -39.81
C LEU A 263 -4.92 33.02 -38.52
N THR A 264 -4.80 34.29 -38.15
CA THR A 264 -4.21 34.67 -36.85
C THR A 264 -4.98 34.04 -35.70
N ILE A 265 -6.31 34.20 -35.65
CA ILE A 265 -7.13 33.64 -34.56
C ILE A 265 -7.00 32.11 -34.52
N GLY A 266 -7.10 31.45 -35.68
CA GLY A 266 -7.00 29.99 -35.77
C GLY A 266 -5.65 29.46 -35.27
N PHE A 267 -4.54 30.00 -35.77
CA PHE A 267 -3.21 29.57 -35.35
C PHE A 267 -2.91 29.91 -33.89
N THR A 268 -3.33 31.08 -33.39
CA THR A 268 -3.14 31.45 -31.98
C THR A 268 -3.92 30.54 -31.03
N ALA A 269 -5.19 30.23 -31.33
CA ALA A 269 -5.99 29.33 -30.52
C ALA A 269 -5.39 27.91 -30.50
N ALA A 270 -5.00 27.38 -31.67
CA ALA A 270 -4.35 26.09 -31.77
C ALA A 270 -3.01 26.07 -31.01
N ALA A 271 -2.18 27.11 -31.17
CA ALA A 271 -0.90 27.22 -30.48
C ALA A 271 -1.08 27.24 -28.96
N ALA A 272 -2.05 28.00 -28.43
CA ALA A 272 -2.33 28.05 -27.01
C ALA A 272 -2.76 26.68 -26.44
N LEU A 273 -3.69 25.99 -27.12
CA LEU A 273 -4.14 24.65 -26.72
C LEU A 273 -3.01 23.63 -26.73
N VAL A 274 -2.18 23.64 -27.78
CA VAL A 274 -1.06 22.71 -27.93
C VAL A 274 0.05 23.03 -26.93
N THR A 275 0.32 24.31 -26.64
CA THR A 275 1.25 24.74 -25.58
C THR A 275 0.78 24.19 -24.22
N LEU A 276 -0.49 24.41 -23.86
CA LEU A 276 -1.04 23.96 -22.58
C LEU A 276 -0.98 22.44 -22.46
N SER A 277 -1.33 21.73 -23.52
CA SER A 277 -1.26 20.27 -23.58
C SER A 277 0.18 19.78 -23.40
N GLY A 278 1.13 20.33 -24.17
CA GLY A 278 2.54 19.99 -24.06
C GLY A 278 3.11 20.26 -22.67
N TYR A 279 2.77 21.42 -22.07
CA TYR A 279 3.14 21.76 -20.71
C TYR A 279 2.57 20.78 -19.67
N ALA A 280 1.31 20.37 -19.82
CA ALA A 280 0.68 19.38 -18.95
C ALA A 280 1.41 18.03 -19.01
N PHE A 281 1.71 17.52 -20.21
CA PHE A 281 2.45 16.27 -20.39
C PHE A 281 3.85 16.31 -19.76
N VAL A 282 4.62 17.39 -20.00
CA VAL A 282 5.95 17.55 -19.38
C VAL A 282 5.85 17.70 -17.85
N SER A 283 4.80 18.35 -17.35
CA SER A 283 4.59 18.52 -15.91
C SER A 283 4.27 17.20 -15.22
N VAL A 284 3.39 16.38 -15.82
CA VAL A 284 3.10 15.01 -15.35
C VAL A 284 4.36 14.15 -15.41
N ALA A 285 5.12 14.22 -16.50
CA ALA A 285 6.36 13.48 -16.65
C ALA A 285 7.40 13.86 -15.58
N ARG A 286 7.55 15.16 -15.31
CA ARG A 286 8.43 15.68 -14.25
C ARG A 286 7.99 15.21 -12.87
N PHE A 287 6.69 15.15 -12.60
CA PHE A 287 6.16 14.59 -11.36
C PHE A 287 6.48 13.09 -11.26
N GLY A 288 6.18 12.32 -12.32
CA GLY A 288 6.46 10.89 -12.39
C GLY A 288 7.94 10.56 -12.24
N ALA A 289 8.84 11.34 -12.86
CA ALA A 289 10.29 11.14 -12.77
C ALA A 289 10.87 11.45 -11.38
N ARG A 290 10.20 12.29 -10.59
CA ARG A 290 10.59 12.59 -9.18
C ARG A 290 10.16 11.51 -8.21
N TYR A 291 9.26 10.61 -8.62
CA TYR A 291 8.85 9.50 -7.79
C TYR A 291 10.04 8.55 -7.58
N ARG A 292 10.55 8.50 -6.35
CA ARG A 292 11.79 7.78 -6.03
C ARG A 292 11.60 6.28 -5.86
N ALA A 293 10.52 5.87 -5.20
CA ALA A 293 10.27 4.47 -4.91
C ALA A 293 10.22 3.62 -6.18
N LEU A 294 10.74 2.40 -6.07
CA LEU A 294 10.77 1.43 -7.17
C LEU A 294 9.45 0.69 -7.37
N SER A 295 8.49 0.87 -6.45
CA SER A 295 7.16 0.25 -6.45
C SER A 295 6.05 1.30 -6.47
N ALA A 296 4.89 0.92 -7.00
CA ALA A 296 3.71 1.77 -7.04
C ALA A 296 2.92 1.65 -5.72
N PRO A 297 2.43 2.75 -5.13
CA PRO A 297 1.38 2.66 -4.14
C PRO A 297 0.05 2.42 -4.88
N LEU A 298 -0.71 1.44 -4.43
CA LEU A 298 -2.05 1.15 -4.94
C LEU A 298 -3.13 1.82 -4.10
N PHE A 299 -2.89 1.86 -2.80
CA PHE A 299 -3.80 2.39 -1.80
C PHE A 299 -2.99 3.00 -0.66
N TRP A 300 -3.48 4.11 -0.12
CA TRP A 300 -2.97 4.63 1.14
C TRP A 300 -4.10 5.13 2.04
N ALA A 301 -4.02 4.77 3.32
CA ALA A 301 -4.92 5.21 4.37
C ALA A 301 -4.14 6.00 5.43
N GLY A 302 -4.72 7.09 5.91
CA GLY A 302 -4.12 7.93 6.92
C GLY A 302 -5.00 9.11 7.23
N ARG A 303 -4.89 9.61 8.47
CA ARG A 303 -5.62 10.81 8.91
C ARG A 303 -7.13 10.74 8.65
N ASP A 304 -7.73 9.59 8.95
CA ASP A 304 -9.16 9.27 8.75
C ASP A 304 -9.65 9.37 7.29
N ARG A 305 -8.74 9.23 6.34
CA ARG A 305 -9.07 9.15 4.91
C ARG A 305 -8.29 8.04 4.23
N PHE A 306 -8.80 7.60 3.09
CA PHE A 306 -8.05 6.75 2.17
C PHE A 306 -8.09 7.29 0.75
N VAL A 307 -7.13 6.87 -0.04
CA VAL A 307 -7.06 7.16 -1.48
C VAL A 307 -6.64 5.88 -2.20
N ILE A 308 -7.28 5.63 -3.33
CA ILE A 308 -6.85 4.63 -4.31
C ILE A 308 -6.10 5.36 -5.41
N ALA A 309 -4.95 4.79 -5.79
CA ALA A 309 -4.08 5.39 -6.77
C ALA A 309 -4.76 5.50 -8.14
N PRO A 310 -4.77 6.68 -8.78
CA PRO A 310 -5.53 6.90 -10.02
C PRO A 310 -4.97 6.14 -11.22
N TRP A 311 -3.72 5.67 -11.18
CA TRP A 311 -3.10 4.88 -12.24
C TRP A 311 -3.35 3.37 -12.14
N VAL A 312 -4.11 2.92 -11.13
CA VAL A 312 -4.31 1.49 -10.85
C VAL A 312 -5.69 0.99 -11.27
N SER A 313 -6.71 1.80 -11.07
CA SER A 313 -8.07 1.41 -11.43
C SER A 313 -8.27 1.55 -12.94
N ARG A 314 -8.60 0.43 -13.58
CA ARG A 314 -9.19 0.40 -14.93
C ARG A 314 -10.70 0.70 -14.89
N THR A 315 -11.33 0.53 -13.73
CA THR A 315 -12.75 0.71 -13.43
C THR A 315 -12.89 1.27 -12.00
N GLY A 316 -13.62 2.37 -11.83
CA GLY A 316 -14.16 2.74 -10.51
C GLY A 316 -13.32 3.57 -9.52
N ALA A 317 -12.02 3.80 -9.67
CA ALA A 317 -11.30 4.76 -8.78
C ALA A 317 -11.49 6.23 -9.17
N VAL A 318 -12.38 6.49 -10.12
CA VAL A 318 -12.97 7.82 -10.29
C VAL A 318 -14.22 7.80 -9.44
N ASP A 319 -14.18 8.51 -8.31
CA ASP A 319 -15.39 8.81 -7.54
C ASP A 319 -16.48 9.25 -8.53
N LEU A 320 -17.59 8.51 -8.51
CA LEU A 320 -18.70 8.70 -9.42
C LEU A 320 -19.50 9.97 -9.06
N LEU A 321 -19.29 10.52 -7.85
CA LEU A 321 -19.85 11.79 -7.43
C LEU A 321 -19.04 12.98 -7.97
N PRO A 322 -19.66 14.18 -8.09
CA PRO A 322 -18.98 15.37 -8.59
C PRO A 322 -17.77 15.80 -7.75
N GLU A 323 -17.70 15.33 -6.50
CA GLU A 323 -16.78 15.77 -5.46
C GLU A 323 -15.38 15.12 -5.57
N GLY A 324 -15.23 13.97 -6.26
CA GLY A 324 -13.96 13.22 -6.27
C GLY A 324 -13.41 12.78 -7.63
N ARG A 325 -13.80 13.45 -8.73
CA ARG A 325 -13.25 13.25 -10.09
C ARG A 325 -11.71 13.38 -10.23
N LEU A 326 -10.97 13.55 -9.14
CA LEU A 326 -9.52 13.81 -9.11
C LEU A 326 -8.73 12.84 -8.20
N GLY A 327 -9.30 11.68 -7.81
CA GLY A 327 -8.67 10.81 -6.82
C GLY A 327 -8.77 11.40 -5.42
N ALA A 328 -9.99 11.78 -5.03
CA ALA A 328 -10.24 12.44 -3.75
C ALA A 328 -9.94 11.50 -2.57
N ALA A 329 -9.47 12.10 -1.48
CA ALA A 329 -9.32 11.43 -0.20
C ALA A 329 -10.71 11.23 0.41
N ILE A 330 -11.20 9.99 0.34
CA ILE A 330 -12.50 9.53 0.85
C ILE A 330 -12.40 9.31 2.35
N ALA A 331 -13.43 9.69 3.10
CA ALA A 331 -13.39 9.55 4.54
C ALA A 331 -13.46 8.05 4.92
N MET A 332 -12.72 7.65 5.96
CA MET A 332 -12.71 6.26 6.40
C MET A 332 -14.11 5.80 6.87
N GLU A 333 -14.93 6.74 7.35
CA GLU A 333 -16.33 6.50 7.75
C GLU A 333 -17.27 6.14 6.59
N GLU A 334 -16.83 6.35 5.36
CA GLU A 334 -17.57 6.04 4.15
C GLU A 334 -17.26 4.62 3.64
N VAL A 335 -16.28 3.92 4.23
CA VAL A 335 -15.97 2.52 3.93
C VAL A 335 -17.05 1.61 4.49
N ARG A 336 -17.61 0.76 3.62
CA ARG A 336 -18.64 -0.24 3.95
C ARG A 336 -18.07 -1.66 4.02
N GLY A 337 -17.00 -1.92 3.29
CA GLY A 337 -16.38 -3.22 3.27
C GLY A 337 -15.21 -3.32 2.31
N VAL A 338 -14.63 -4.50 2.29
CA VAL A 338 -13.68 -4.92 1.26
C VAL A 338 -14.21 -6.22 0.69
N SER A 339 -14.38 -6.29 -0.62
CA SER A 339 -14.98 -7.41 -1.33
C SER A 339 -14.04 -7.89 -2.45
N THR A 340 -14.36 -9.06 -3.02
CA THR A 340 -13.57 -9.66 -4.11
C THR A 340 -14.45 -10.06 -5.29
N PRO A 341 -15.12 -9.12 -5.97
CA PRO A 341 -16.01 -9.43 -7.07
C PRO A 341 -15.21 -9.95 -8.29
N ARG A 342 -15.86 -10.80 -9.07
CA ARG A 342 -15.31 -11.30 -10.34
C ARG A 342 -15.56 -10.26 -11.44
N ARG A 343 -14.55 -9.98 -12.26
CA ARG A 343 -14.58 -9.05 -13.40
C ARG A 343 -13.99 -9.79 -14.60
N ASP A 344 -14.84 -10.30 -15.47
CA ASP A 344 -14.44 -11.19 -16.57
C ASP A 344 -13.59 -12.38 -16.04
N ASP A 345 -12.37 -12.54 -16.55
CA ASP A 345 -11.42 -13.57 -16.14
C ASP A 345 -10.59 -13.21 -14.89
N LEU A 346 -10.83 -12.04 -14.30
CA LEU A 346 -10.08 -11.53 -13.15
C LEU A 346 -10.96 -11.45 -11.89
N VAL A 347 -10.30 -11.35 -10.74
CA VAL A 347 -10.86 -11.05 -9.43
C VAL A 347 -10.32 -9.71 -8.98
N ALA A 348 -11.22 -8.79 -8.65
CA ALA A 348 -10.85 -7.49 -8.09
C ALA A 348 -10.68 -7.61 -6.57
N VAL A 349 -9.81 -6.77 -6.00
CA VAL A 349 -9.87 -6.43 -4.58
C VAL A 349 -10.48 -5.04 -4.51
N GLU A 350 -11.70 -4.95 -4.03
CA GLU A 350 -12.56 -3.78 -4.15
C GLU A 350 -12.87 -3.21 -2.76
N ILE A 351 -12.81 -1.89 -2.61
CA ILE A 351 -13.30 -1.19 -1.42
C ILE A 351 -14.70 -0.68 -1.73
N ASP A 352 -15.67 -1.16 -0.97
CA ASP A 352 -17.05 -0.69 -1.03
C ASP A 352 -17.16 0.59 -0.21
N SER A 353 -17.65 1.67 -0.82
CA SER A 353 -17.81 2.96 -0.14
C SER A 353 -19.14 3.65 -0.48
N ASP A 354 -19.47 4.71 0.25
CA ASP A 354 -20.62 5.59 -0.07
C ASP A 354 -20.51 6.26 -1.46
N HIS A 355 -19.31 6.29 -2.04
CA HIS A 355 -19.03 6.81 -3.38
C HIS A 355 -19.09 5.73 -4.47
N GLY A 356 -19.48 4.51 -4.09
CA GLY A 356 -19.49 3.34 -4.94
C GLY A 356 -18.27 2.42 -4.75
N PRO A 357 -18.25 1.29 -5.47
CA PRO A 357 -17.14 0.34 -5.45
C PRO A 357 -15.89 0.90 -6.12
N MET A 358 -14.73 0.66 -5.52
CA MET A 358 -13.44 1.12 -6.05
C MET A 358 -12.39 0.01 -6.04
N ASP A 359 -11.89 -0.32 -7.23
CA ASP A 359 -10.88 -1.37 -7.41
C ASP A 359 -9.51 -0.90 -6.89
N VAL A 360 -8.97 -1.60 -5.89
CA VAL A 360 -7.59 -1.42 -5.41
C VAL A 360 -6.60 -2.09 -6.35
N PHE A 361 -6.91 -3.30 -6.84
CA PHE A 361 -6.19 -3.97 -7.93
C PHE A 361 -7.01 -5.15 -8.48
N LEU A 362 -6.58 -5.70 -9.63
CA LEU A 362 -7.12 -6.93 -10.21
C LEU A 362 -6.05 -8.02 -10.31
N THR A 363 -6.45 -9.27 -10.16
CA THR A 363 -5.59 -10.46 -10.31
C THR A 363 -6.37 -11.64 -10.89
N ASP A 364 -5.70 -12.53 -11.61
CA ASP A 364 -6.22 -13.84 -12.03
C ASP A 364 -6.27 -14.87 -10.88
N ASP A 365 -5.78 -14.51 -9.68
CA ASP A 365 -5.63 -15.40 -8.54
C ASP A 365 -6.60 -15.05 -7.39
N ALA A 366 -7.65 -15.85 -7.25
CA ALA A 366 -8.67 -15.65 -6.22
C ALA A 366 -8.13 -15.81 -4.77
N ALA A 367 -7.11 -16.64 -4.56
CA ALA A 367 -6.51 -16.81 -3.23
C ALA A 367 -5.68 -15.57 -2.86
N LEU A 368 -4.96 -15.00 -3.82
CA LEU A 368 -4.23 -13.74 -3.64
C LEU A 368 -5.20 -12.58 -3.35
N ALA A 369 -6.30 -12.48 -4.11
CA ALA A 369 -7.33 -11.46 -3.88
C ALA A 369 -7.94 -11.59 -2.47
N SER A 370 -8.32 -12.81 -2.08
CA SER A 370 -8.93 -13.07 -0.75
C SER A 370 -7.98 -12.73 0.39
N PHE A 371 -6.70 -13.09 0.27
CA PHE A 371 -5.67 -12.75 1.24
C PHE A 371 -5.54 -11.23 1.44
N TRP A 372 -5.40 -10.48 0.35
CA TRP A 372 -5.22 -9.03 0.43
C TRP A 372 -6.49 -8.29 0.83
N ALA A 373 -7.67 -8.79 0.45
CA ALA A 373 -8.94 -8.25 0.93
C ALA A 373 -9.08 -8.39 2.46
N ALA A 374 -8.68 -9.53 3.03
CA ALA A 374 -8.68 -9.73 4.47
C ALA A 374 -7.65 -8.82 5.18
N ALA A 375 -6.44 -8.71 4.64
CA ALA A 375 -5.39 -7.83 5.17
C ALA A 375 -5.82 -6.35 5.15
N LEU A 376 -6.40 -5.89 4.04
CA LEU A 376 -6.94 -4.53 3.91
C LEU A 376 -8.09 -4.28 4.86
N ARG A 377 -9.04 -5.20 4.99
CA ARG A 377 -10.19 -5.05 5.91
C ARG A 377 -9.74 -4.84 7.34
N ARG A 378 -8.79 -5.67 7.82
CA ARG A 378 -8.19 -5.50 9.16
C ARG A 378 -7.55 -4.12 9.29
N ALA A 379 -6.70 -3.77 8.34
CA ALA A 379 -5.90 -2.56 8.44
C ALA A 379 -6.72 -1.28 8.27
N LEU A 380 -7.81 -1.30 7.49
CA LEU A 380 -8.81 -0.23 7.43
C LEU A 380 -9.55 -0.07 8.76
N GLY A 381 -9.91 -1.18 9.42
CA GLY A 381 -10.49 -1.16 10.77
C GLY A 381 -9.58 -0.50 11.80
N ASP A 382 -8.29 -0.86 11.80
CA ASP A 382 -7.25 -0.22 12.62
C ASP A 382 -7.11 1.29 12.33
N MET A 383 -7.48 1.71 11.12
CA MET A 383 -7.37 3.09 10.65
C MET A 383 -8.66 3.92 10.80
N ALA A 384 -9.81 3.35 11.18
CA ALA A 384 -11.06 4.08 11.33
C ALA A 384 -11.10 4.96 12.61
N HIS A 385 -11.56 6.21 12.50
CA HIS A 385 -11.77 7.06 13.67
C HIS A 385 -12.98 6.59 14.49
N PRO A 386 -12.95 6.64 15.84
CA PRO A 386 -14.01 6.07 16.68
C PRO A 386 -15.26 6.96 16.76
N GLY A 387 -15.09 8.27 16.53
CA GLY A 387 -16.14 9.29 16.67
C GLY A 387 -16.83 9.69 15.37
N THR A 388 -16.59 8.99 14.27
CA THR A 388 -17.19 9.27 12.96
C THR A 388 -18.66 8.90 12.94
N ARG A 389 -19.48 9.79 13.51
CA ARG A 389 -20.92 9.83 13.26
C ARG A 389 -21.10 10.38 11.85
N ALA A 390 -21.68 9.56 10.96
CA ALA A 390 -22.18 9.93 9.63
C ALA A 390 -22.39 11.44 9.49
N SER A 391 -21.68 12.09 8.58
CA SER A 391 -21.74 13.55 8.38
C SER A 391 -23.17 14.10 8.41
N ALA A 392 -23.37 15.36 8.83
CA ALA A 392 -24.72 15.97 8.87
C ALA A 392 -25.44 15.90 7.51
N ARG A 393 -24.69 15.94 6.40
CA ARG A 393 -25.19 15.71 5.04
C ARG A 393 -25.64 14.26 4.82
N LYS A 394 -24.90 13.27 5.33
CA LYS A 394 -25.28 11.85 5.30
C LYS A 394 -26.54 11.59 6.13
N ARG A 395 -26.64 12.14 7.35
CA ARG A 395 -27.87 12.08 8.16
C ARG A 395 -29.08 12.73 7.47
N ALA A 396 -28.87 13.83 6.74
CA ALA A 396 -29.92 14.47 5.96
C ALA A 396 -30.32 13.65 4.72
N ARG A 397 -29.36 13.02 4.03
CA ARG A 397 -29.62 12.11 2.91
C ARG A 397 -30.32 10.83 3.35
N GLU A 398 -29.92 10.23 4.46
CA GLU A 398 -30.58 9.04 5.05
C GLU A 398 -32.00 9.36 5.49
N ARG A 399 -32.26 10.57 6.04
CA ARG A 399 -33.63 11.05 6.30
C ARG A 399 -34.44 11.22 5.01
N ALA A 400 -33.86 11.85 3.99
CA ALA A 400 -34.54 12.05 2.70
C ALA A 400 -34.78 10.73 1.95
N ALA A 401 -33.89 9.74 2.08
CA ALA A 401 -34.05 8.41 1.51
C ALA A 401 -35.04 7.54 2.29
N GLY A 402 -35.12 7.71 3.63
CA GLY A 402 -36.12 7.05 4.48
C GLY A 402 -37.54 7.64 4.36
N GLU A 403 -37.69 8.88 3.88
CA GLU A 403 -38.98 9.52 3.61
C GLU A 403 -39.60 9.16 2.24
N ALA A 404 -38.88 8.42 1.39
CA ALA A 404 -39.44 7.82 0.17
C ALA A 404 -39.61 6.31 0.38
N PRO A 405 -40.68 5.88 1.07
CA PRO A 405 -41.92 5.57 0.35
C PRO A 405 -43.19 5.79 1.20
N ALA A 406 -43.76 7.00 1.19
CA ALA A 406 -45.14 7.21 1.65
C ALA A 406 -45.96 8.09 0.70
N ALA A 407 -45.31 8.99 -0.05
CA ALA A 407 -46.00 9.85 -1.03
C ALA A 407 -46.34 9.15 -2.35
N ALA A 408 -45.72 8.00 -2.65
CA ALA A 408 -46.05 7.21 -3.85
C ALA A 408 -47.24 6.24 -3.64
N ALA A 409 -47.47 5.78 -2.40
CA ALA A 409 -48.57 4.85 -2.08
C ALA A 409 -49.94 5.54 -1.95
N LEU A 410 -49.99 6.87 -1.78
CA LEU A 410 -51.26 7.61 -1.70
C LEU A 410 -51.83 8.04 -3.06
N LYS A 411 -51.09 7.88 -4.17
CA LYS A 411 -51.56 8.23 -5.52
C LYS A 411 -52.18 7.08 -6.31
N GLU A 412 -52.13 5.85 -5.78
CA GLU A 412 -52.79 4.67 -6.40
C GLU A 412 -54.14 4.30 -5.75
N VAL A 413 -54.57 4.99 -4.69
CA VAL A 413 -55.89 4.75 -4.04
C VAL A 413 -56.96 5.77 -4.47
N THR A 414 -56.59 6.79 -5.26
CA THR A 414 -57.55 7.77 -5.82
C THR A 414 -57.43 7.89 -7.34
N ARG A 415 -57.52 6.76 -8.05
CA ARG A 415 -57.76 6.75 -9.50
C ARG A 415 -58.95 5.90 -9.86
#